data_AF-A0A364NAW2-F1
#
_entry.id   AF-A0A364NAW2-F1
#
_cell.length_a   1.000
_cell.length_b   1.000
_cell.length_c   1.000
_cell.angle_alpha   90.00
_cell.angle_beta   90.00
_cell.angle_gamma   90.00
#
_symmetry.space_group_name_H-M   'P 1'
#
loop_
_entity.id
_entity.type
_entity.pdbx_description
1 polymer ?
#
loop_
_entity_poly.entity_id
_entity_poly.type
_entity_poly.pdbx_seq_one_letter_code
_entity_poly.pdbx_strand_id
1 'polypeptide(L)'
;MARGTGLDGLVPTETLHNAEEKLHTLHHRKPTVRTLIDKITAIVITLFYTFARPHLFKMRFLPTLLSLSALTTLATAQMNTTNGIGSTPAERYVISADQAQTVIKAAVANATSLQIPENIAVVDPSGLLVAFHRMDNAFVGSIDISQKKARTAVLFNGLSSADLYAAVQPGAPLYGVDNTNGGLVVFGGGVPVYLNGRLIGGVGVSGGSVEQDLSVVNAGVEALGATSKA
;
A
#
# COMPACT_ATOMS: atom_id res chain seq x y z
N MET A 1 -48.51 -37.67 27.72
CA MET A 1 -47.61 -38.45 26.84
C MET A 1 -47.17 -37.54 25.71
N ALA A 2 -45.91 -37.11 25.73
CA ALA A 2 -45.32 -36.26 24.71
C ALA A 2 -45.00 -37.06 23.44
N ARG A 3 -45.25 -36.49 22.25
CA ARG A 3 -44.63 -36.94 20.99
C ARG A 3 -43.90 -35.75 20.37
N GLY A 4 -42.63 -35.97 20.05
CA GLY A 4 -41.66 -34.94 19.72
C GLY A 4 -41.87 -34.30 18.34
N THR A 5 -41.60 -33.01 18.29
CA THR A 5 -41.31 -32.28 17.05
C THR A 5 -39.80 -32.26 16.87
N GLY A 6 -39.30 -33.12 15.97
CA GLY A 6 -37.88 -33.17 15.61
C GLY A 6 -37.42 -31.87 14.97
N LEU A 7 -36.32 -31.32 15.47
CA LEU A 7 -35.56 -30.23 14.88
C LEU A 7 -34.29 -30.77 14.19
N ASP A 8 -34.37 -31.96 13.60
CA ASP A 8 -33.21 -32.70 13.08
C ASP A 8 -32.74 -32.24 11.68
N GLY A 9 -33.12 -31.02 11.25
CA GLY A 9 -32.95 -30.60 9.85
C GLY A 9 -32.23 -29.27 9.59
N LEU A 10 -31.72 -28.58 10.62
CA LEU A 10 -31.26 -27.19 10.43
C LEU A 10 -29.76 -27.00 10.12
N VAL A 11 -28.93 -28.02 10.29
CA VAL A 11 -27.52 -28.02 9.82
C VAL A 11 -27.10 -29.49 9.65
N PRO A 12 -26.41 -29.91 8.57
CA PRO A 12 -25.90 -31.27 8.47
C PRO A 12 -25.00 -31.56 9.70
N THR A 13 -25.21 -32.70 10.37
CA THR A 13 -24.45 -33.12 11.56
C THR A 13 -22.94 -33.14 11.31
N GLU A 14 -22.54 -33.41 10.08
CA GLU A 14 -21.16 -33.38 9.60
C GLU A 14 -20.54 -31.97 9.63
N THR A 15 -21.34 -30.92 9.46
CA THR A 15 -20.91 -29.51 9.50
C THR A 15 -20.72 -29.03 10.94
N LEU A 16 -21.55 -29.50 11.87
CA LEU A 16 -21.39 -29.24 13.31
C LEU A 16 -20.17 -29.97 13.87
N HIS A 17 -19.97 -31.23 13.49
CA HIS A 17 -18.82 -32.02 13.93
C HIS A 17 -17.49 -31.42 13.45
N ASN A 18 -17.42 -30.96 12.19
CA ASN A 18 -16.26 -30.26 11.65
C ASN A 18 -16.00 -28.89 12.31
N ALA A 19 -17.06 -28.21 12.77
CA ALA A 19 -16.93 -26.94 13.49
C ALA A 19 -16.41 -27.16 14.92
N GLU A 20 -16.87 -28.21 15.60
CA GLU A 20 -16.41 -28.60 16.94
C GLU A 20 -14.94 -29.06 16.92
N GLU A 21 -14.53 -29.84 15.92
CA GLU A 21 -13.13 -30.26 15.76
C GLU A 21 -12.18 -29.08 15.48
N LYS A 22 -12.62 -28.10 14.66
CA LYS A 22 -11.89 -26.85 14.43
C LYS A 22 -11.84 -25.97 15.67
N LEU A 23 -12.90 -25.92 16.49
CA LEU A 23 -12.88 -25.21 17.77
C LEU A 23 -11.93 -25.86 18.78
N HIS A 24 -11.90 -27.19 18.83
CA HIS A 24 -11.05 -27.96 19.74
C HIS A 24 -9.56 -27.78 19.41
N THR A 25 -9.21 -27.75 18.12
CA THR A 25 -7.84 -27.44 17.66
C THR A 25 -7.44 -25.98 17.91
N LEU A 26 -8.39 -25.04 17.89
CA LEU A 26 -8.18 -23.63 18.24
C LEU A 26 -7.96 -23.40 19.75
N HIS A 27 -8.53 -24.25 20.62
CA HIS A 27 -8.38 -24.18 22.09
C HIS A 27 -6.96 -24.51 22.60
N HIS A 28 -6.09 -25.08 21.76
CA HIS A 28 -4.68 -25.34 22.08
C HIS A 28 -3.74 -24.14 21.88
N ARG A 29 -4.24 -22.98 21.44
CA ARG A 29 -3.45 -21.74 21.35
C ARG A 29 -3.39 -21.00 22.69
N LYS A 30 -2.35 -20.16 22.86
CA LYS A 30 -2.02 -19.38 24.07
C LYS A 30 -3.27 -18.84 24.80
N PRO A 31 -3.28 -18.82 26.16
CA PRO A 31 -4.48 -18.63 26.99
C PRO A 31 -5.32 -17.39 26.64
N THR A 32 -4.70 -16.32 26.12
CA THR A 32 -5.38 -15.09 25.67
C THR A 32 -6.35 -15.33 24.50
N VAL A 33 -6.02 -16.26 23.59
CA VAL A 33 -6.83 -16.60 22.41
C VAL A 33 -8.04 -17.43 22.81
N ARG A 34 -7.87 -18.32 23.80
CA ARG A 34 -8.95 -19.14 24.35
C ARG A 34 -10.06 -18.29 24.97
N THR A 35 -9.69 -17.34 25.82
CA THR A 35 -10.62 -16.41 26.47
C THR A 35 -11.39 -15.55 25.47
N LEU A 36 -10.78 -15.21 24.33
CA LEU A 36 -11.44 -14.44 23.27
C LEU A 36 -12.46 -15.28 22.51
N ILE A 37 -12.11 -16.54 22.18
CA ILE A 37 -13.00 -17.48 21.51
C ILE A 37 -14.22 -17.78 22.40
N ASP A 38 -14.02 -18.04 23.69
CA ASP A 38 -15.12 -18.37 24.61
C ASP A 38 -16.12 -17.20 24.75
N LYS A 39 -15.63 -15.96 24.76
CA LYS A 39 -16.49 -14.76 24.78
C LYS A 39 -17.29 -14.58 23.49
N ILE A 40 -16.68 -14.84 22.32
CA ILE A 40 -17.34 -14.72 21.02
C ILE A 40 -18.44 -15.79 20.88
N THR A 41 -18.16 -17.02 21.28
CA THR A 41 -19.14 -18.12 21.24
C THR A 41 -20.36 -17.83 22.13
N ALA A 42 -20.15 -17.30 23.34
CA ALA A 42 -21.24 -16.89 24.23
C ALA A 42 -22.14 -15.79 23.63
N ILE A 43 -21.56 -14.83 22.90
CA ILE A 43 -22.30 -13.75 22.22
C ILE A 43 -23.15 -14.31 21.08
N VAL A 44 -22.58 -15.19 20.24
CA VAL A 44 -23.29 -15.80 19.11
C VAL A 44 -24.46 -16.67 19.59
N ILE A 45 -24.27 -17.46 20.65
CA ILE A 45 -25.33 -18.27 21.26
C ILE A 45 -26.45 -17.38 21.82
N THR A 46 -26.10 -16.31 22.52
CA THR A 46 -27.08 -15.36 23.10
C THR A 46 -27.90 -14.67 22.01
N LEU A 47 -27.27 -14.28 20.90
CA LEU A 47 -27.96 -13.73 19.73
C LEU A 47 -28.89 -14.77 19.10
N PHE A 48 -28.46 -16.02 18.94
CA PHE A 48 -29.30 -17.09 18.38
C PHE A 48 -30.56 -17.34 19.23
N TYR A 49 -30.44 -17.39 20.56
CA TYR A 49 -31.60 -17.55 21.47
C TYR A 49 -32.51 -16.33 21.53
N THR A 50 -31.97 -15.13 21.32
CA THR A 50 -32.75 -13.87 21.27
C THR A 50 -33.57 -13.78 19.97
N PHE A 51 -33.04 -14.32 18.87
CA PHE A 51 -33.72 -14.36 17.57
C PHE A 51 -34.72 -15.53 17.41
N ALA A 52 -34.67 -16.56 18.25
CA ALA A 52 -35.59 -17.71 18.20
C ALA A 52 -36.96 -17.47 18.88
N ARG A 53 -37.28 -16.24 19.32
CA ARG A 53 -38.59 -15.89 19.92
C ARG A 53 -39.42 -15.03 18.95
N PRO A 54 -40.39 -15.61 18.22
CA PRO A 54 -41.02 -14.97 17.06
C PRO A 54 -42.11 -13.92 17.37
N HIS A 55 -42.32 -13.51 18.63
CA HIS A 55 -43.51 -12.74 19.05
C HIS A 55 -43.28 -11.23 19.28
N LEU A 56 -42.08 -10.70 18.97
CA LEU A 56 -41.76 -9.26 19.11
C LEU A 56 -41.35 -8.61 17.78
N PHE A 57 -41.95 -9.05 16.67
CA PHE A 57 -41.72 -8.49 15.35
C PHE A 57 -42.68 -7.32 15.08
N LYS A 58 -42.34 -6.12 15.58
CA LYS A 58 -42.97 -4.88 15.11
C LYS A 58 -41.93 -3.80 14.82
N MET A 59 -41.74 -3.59 13.51
CA MET A 59 -41.34 -2.37 12.82
C MET A 59 -40.08 -1.61 13.32
N ARG A 60 -39.09 -1.60 12.42
CA ARG A 60 -38.34 -0.42 11.93
C ARG A 60 -36.84 -0.39 12.30
N PHE A 61 -36.04 -0.88 11.34
CA PHE A 61 -34.62 -0.66 11.04
C PHE A 61 -33.57 -0.90 12.15
N LEU A 62 -32.60 -1.79 11.87
CA LEU A 62 -31.21 -1.40 11.53
C LEU A 62 -30.32 -2.63 11.15
N PRO A 63 -30.54 -3.33 10.01
CA PRO A 63 -29.70 -4.47 9.61
C PRO A 63 -28.37 -4.07 8.94
N THR A 64 -27.80 -2.89 9.20
CA THR A 64 -26.75 -2.30 8.35
C THR A 64 -25.33 -2.26 8.95
N LEU A 65 -25.09 -2.82 10.14
CA LEU A 65 -23.85 -2.55 10.91
C LEU A 65 -22.81 -3.69 11.02
N LEU A 66 -23.10 -4.92 10.56
CA LEU A 66 -22.16 -6.05 10.73
C LEU A 66 -21.46 -6.53 9.44
N SER A 67 -21.86 -6.09 8.25
CA SER A 67 -21.09 -6.35 7.02
C SER A 67 -19.89 -5.40 6.85
N LEU A 68 -19.86 -4.29 7.59
CA LEU A 68 -18.83 -3.25 7.47
C LEU A 68 -17.57 -3.54 8.31
N SER A 69 -17.69 -4.26 9.44
CA SER A 69 -16.55 -4.62 10.30
C SER A 69 -15.73 -5.79 9.74
N ALA A 70 -16.38 -6.78 9.11
CA ALA A 70 -15.69 -7.86 8.43
C ALA A 70 -14.88 -7.36 7.22
N LEU A 71 -15.42 -6.39 6.47
CA LEU A 71 -14.74 -5.81 5.31
C LEU A 71 -13.55 -4.92 5.70
N THR A 72 -13.63 -4.24 6.85
CA THR A 72 -12.50 -3.45 7.40
C THR A 72 -11.38 -4.33 7.99
N THR A 73 -11.69 -5.55 8.44
CA THR A 73 -10.67 -6.46 9.00
C THR A 73 -9.86 -7.18 7.91
N LEU A 74 -10.47 -7.48 6.75
CA LEU A 74 -9.73 -8.05 5.61
C LEU A 74 -8.78 -7.04 4.96
N ALA A 75 -9.14 -5.75 4.90
CA ALA A 75 -8.28 -4.71 4.32
C ALA A 75 -7.01 -4.45 5.16
N THR A 76 -7.07 -4.63 6.48
CA THR A 76 -5.93 -4.40 7.39
C THR A 76 -4.95 -5.58 7.46
N ALA A 77 -5.37 -6.78 7.09
CA ALA A 77 -4.53 -7.98 7.13
C ALA A 77 -3.36 -7.94 6.13
N GLN A 78 -3.50 -7.21 5.02
CA GLN A 78 -2.50 -7.19 3.94
C GLN A 78 -1.28 -6.29 4.24
N MET A 79 -1.39 -5.34 5.19
CA MET A 79 -0.36 -4.34 5.48
C MET A 79 0.68 -4.78 6.53
N ASN A 80 0.50 -5.94 7.17
CA ASN A 80 1.28 -6.35 8.34
C ASN A 80 2.25 -7.53 8.12
N THR A 81 2.35 -8.07 6.90
CA THR A 81 3.24 -9.21 6.65
C THR A 81 4.68 -8.74 6.43
N THR A 82 5.52 -8.91 7.44
CA THR A 82 6.97 -9.06 7.25
C THR A 82 7.28 -10.55 7.12
N ASN A 83 8.48 -10.91 6.62
CA ASN A 83 8.97 -12.30 6.67
C ASN A 83 9.33 -12.75 8.11
N GLY A 84 8.68 -12.20 9.13
CA GLY A 84 8.89 -12.50 10.55
C GLY A 84 10.11 -11.84 11.19
N ILE A 85 10.80 -10.92 10.50
CA ILE A 85 12.02 -10.26 10.96
C ILE A 85 11.89 -8.73 10.81
N GLY A 86 12.25 -8.00 11.86
CA GLY A 86 12.34 -6.53 11.85
C GLY A 86 11.00 -5.79 11.99
N SER A 87 11.06 -4.47 11.82
CA SER A 87 9.88 -3.58 11.91
C SER A 87 8.86 -3.86 10.81
N THR A 88 7.58 -3.68 11.12
CA THR A 88 6.48 -3.77 10.14
C THR A 88 6.52 -2.61 9.14
N PRO A 89 5.90 -2.75 7.95
CA PRO A 89 5.76 -1.64 7.01
C PRO A 89 5.13 -0.38 7.64
N ALA A 90 4.18 -0.55 8.55
CA ALA A 90 3.53 0.56 9.26
C ALA A 90 4.46 1.32 10.23
N GLU A 91 5.54 0.69 10.69
CA GLU A 91 6.54 1.30 11.58
C GLU A 91 7.70 1.94 10.81
N ARG A 92 7.72 1.82 9.49
CA ARG A 92 8.74 2.41 8.62
C ARG A 92 8.16 3.62 7.88
N TYR A 93 8.91 4.71 7.82
CA TYR A 93 8.55 5.88 7.02
C TYR A 93 9.08 5.72 5.59
N VAL A 94 8.57 4.71 4.88
CA VAL A 94 8.96 4.37 3.51
C VAL A 94 7.72 4.21 2.65
N ILE A 95 7.83 4.54 1.37
CA ILE A 95 6.78 4.32 0.39
C ILE A 95 6.51 2.82 0.26
N SER A 96 5.27 2.41 0.46
CA SER A 96 4.87 1.01 0.29
C SER A 96 4.79 0.63 -1.19
N ALA A 97 4.80 -0.67 -1.47
CA ALA A 97 4.61 -1.17 -2.83
C ALA A 97 3.27 -0.69 -3.43
N ASP A 98 2.18 -0.71 -2.65
CA ASP A 98 0.86 -0.26 -3.12
C ASP A 98 0.82 1.26 -3.41
N GLN A 99 1.50 2.06 -2.58
CA GLN A 99 1.65 3.49 -2.82
C GLN A 99 2.49 3.75 -4.07
N ALA A 100 3.60 3.02 -4.26
CA ALA A 100 4.43 3.11 -5.45
C ALA A 100 3.66 2.72 -6.73
N GLN A 101 2.78 1.72 -6.67
CA GLN A 101 1.90 1.35 -7.79
C GLN A 101 0.85 2.42 -8.08
N THR A 102 0.35 3.11 -7.06
CA THR A 102 -0.57 4.25 -7.23
C THR A 102 0.11 5.38 -8.01
N VAL A 103 1.34 5.72 -7.63
CA VAL A 103 2.19 6.70 -8.34
C VAL A 103 2.42 6.28 -9.78
N ILE A 104 2.87 5.04 -10.01
CA ILE A 104 3.15 4.52 -11.36
C ILE A 104 1.91 4.59 -12.24
N LYS A 105 0.76 4.14 -11.74
CA LYS A 105 -0.48 4.11 -12.52
C LYS A 105 -0.89 5.50 -13.00
N ALA A 106 -0.80 6.51 -12.14
CA ALA A 106 -1.13 7.88 -12.49
C ALA A 106 -0.10 8.49 -13.45
N ALA A 107 1.19 8.24 -13.23
CA ALA A 107 2.25 8.66 -14.14
C ALA A 107 2.07 8.05 -15.55
N VAL A 108 1.81 6.74 -15.65
CA VAL A 108 1.52 6.06 -16.92
C VAL A 108 0.30 6.67 -17.61
N ALA A 109 -0.77 6.98 -16.87
CA ALA A 109 -1.96 7.62 -17.43
C ALA A 109 -1.66 9.01 -18.01
N ASN A 110 -0.86 9.82 -17.30
CA ASN A 110 -0.45 11.13 -17.79
C ASN A 110 0.46 11.01 -19.03
N ALA A 111 1.48 10.16 -18.99
CA ALA A 111 2.38 9.89 -20.11
C ALA A 111 1.61 9.40 -21.36
N THR A 112 0.62 8.53 -21.16
CA THR A 112 -0.26 8.06 -22.23
C THR A 112 -1.08 9.21 -22.84
N SER A 113 -1.62 10.11 -22.02
CA SER A 113 -2.37 11.28 -22.50
C SER A 113 -1.51 12.26 -23.31
N LEU A 114 -0.21 12.31 -23.01
CA LEU A 114 0.79 13.11 -23.70
C LEU A 114 1.42 12.38 -24.91
N GLN A 115 1.06 11.11 -25.13
CA GLN A 115 1.60 10.25 -26.18
C GLN A 115 3.13 10.09 -26.13
N ILE A 116 3.68 10.05 -24.92
CA ILE A 116 5.12 9.89 -24.66
C ILE A 116 5.37 8.58 -23.89
N PRO A 117 6.11 7.63 -24.47
CA PRO A 117 6.53 6.44 -23.74
C PRO A 117 7.62 6.75 -22.70
N GLU A 118 7.35 6.41 -21.44
CA GLU A 118 8.19 6.76 -20.29
C GLU A 118 8.72 5.55 -19.51
N ASN A 119 9.86 5.74 -18.84
CA ASN A 119 10.33 4.87 -17.76
C ASN A 119 10.08 5.56 -16.42
N ILE A 120 9.44 4.86 -15.49
CA ILE A 120 9.01 5.40 -14.20
C ILE A 120 9.61 4.53 -13.10
N ALA A 121 10.44 5.13 -12.25
CA ALA A 121 11.07 4.47 -11.11
C ALA A 121 10.60 5.10 -9.79
N VAL A 122 10.31 4.26 -8.80
CA VAL A 122 9.99 4.67 -7.44
C VAL A 122 10.99 4.02 -6.49
N VAL A 123 11.61 4.84 -5.64
CA VAL A 123 12.60 4.40 -4.64
C VAL A 123 12.14 4.76 -3.23
N ASP A 124 12.64 4.01 -2.24
CA ASP A 124 12.49 4.34 -0.82
C ASP A 124 13.47 5.48 -0.41
N PRO A 125 13.44 5.97 0.85
CA PRO A 125 14.35 7.02 1.30
C PRO A 125 15.83 6.63 1.30
N SER A 126 16.14 5.33 1.22
CA SER A 126 17.52 4.82 1.10
C SER A 126 18.00 4.81 -0.36
N GLY A 127 17.14 5.20 -1.31
CA GLY A 127 17.44 5.16 -2.74
C GLY A 127 17.40 3.76 -3.33
N LEU A 128 16.73 2.81 -2.67
CA LEU A 128 16.53 1.46 -3.17
C LEU A 128 15.20 1.34 -3.91
N LEU A 129 15.21 0.61 -5.02
CA LEU A 129 14.06 0.47 -5.91
C LEU A 129 12.91 -0.26 -5.20
N VAL A 130 11.73 0.36 -5.22
CA VAL A 130 10.48 -0.22 -4.70
C VAL A 130 9.61 -0.71 -5.84
N ALA A 131 9.49 0.10 -6.91
CA ALA A 131 8.73 -0.26 -8.09
C ALA A 131 9.31 0.38 -9.35
N PHE A 132 9.10 -0.26 -10.49
CA PHE A 132 9.54 0.23 -11.78
C PHE A 132 8.53 -0.16 -12.86
N HIS A 133 8.28 0.76 -13.79
CA HIS A 133 7.46 0.52 -14.96
C HIS A 133 8.13 1.14 -16.18
N ARG A 134 8.35 0.31 -17.20
CA ARG A 134 8.77 0.74 -18.53
C ARG A 134 7.59 0.63 -19.46
N MET A 135 7.15 1.74 -20.02
CA MET A 135 6.13 1.74 -21.06
C MET A 135 6.69 1.14 -22.35
N ASP A 136 5.79 0.54 -23.15
CA ASP A 136 6.15 0.04 -24.47
C ASP A 136 6.72 1.17 -25.33
N ASN A 137 7.82 0.89 -26.04
CA ASN A 137 8.58 1.84 -26.87
C ASN A 137 9.33 2.94 -26.12
N ALA A 138 9.31 2.97 -24.78
CA ALA A 138 10.17 3.88 -24.02
C ALA A 138 11.65 3.57 -24.27
N PHE A 139 12.47 4.63 -24.34
CA PHE A 139 13.90 4.50 -24.60
C PHE A 139 14.56 3.57 -23.57
N VAL A 140 15.35 2.61 -24.05
CA VAL A 140 16.03 1.64 -23.18
C VAL A 140 17.08 2.33 -22.29
N GLY A 141 17.79 3.33 -22.81
CA GLY A 141 18.74 4.12 -22.03
C GLY A 141 18.09 4.90 -20.88
N SER A 142 16.80 5.23 -21.00
CA SER A 142 16.07 5.96 -19.97
C SER A 142 15.69 5.11 -18.75
N ILE A 143 15.86 3.78 -18.80
CA ILE A 143 15.70 2.89 -17.64
C ILE A 143 16.67 3.27 -16.51
N ASP A 144 17.94 3.52 -16.85
CA ASP A 144 18.96 3.92 -15.86
C ASP A 144 18.74 5.36 -15.43
N ILE A 145 18.39 6.24 -16.37
CA ILE A 145 18.15 7.66 -16.11
C ILE A 145 17.02 7.85 -15.11
N SER A 146 15.87 7.18 -15.30
CA SER A 146 14.71 7.33 -14.40
C SER A 146 15.05 6.84 -12.99
N GLN A 147 15.77 5.72 -12.86
CA GLN A 147 16.22 5.23 -11.55
C GLN A 147 17.19 6.19 -10.88
N LYS A 148 18.17 6.75 -11.61
CA LYS A 148 19.13 7.72 -11.07
C LYS A 148 18.46 9.03 -10.68
N LYS A 149 17.49 9.52 -11.45
CA LYS A 149 16.67 10.70 -11.10
C LYS A 149 15.93 10.48 -9.78
N ALA A 150 15.30 9.33 -9.60
CA ALA A 150 14.61 8.97 -8.36
C ALA A 150 15.57 8.91 -7.17
N ARG A 151 16.76 8.33 -7.37
CA ARG A 151 17.81 8.25 -6.35
C ARG A 151 18.37 9.62 -5.97
N THR A 152 18.65 10.49 -6.93
CA THR A 152 19.10 11.88 -6.65
C THR A 152 18.12 12.57 -5.70
N ALA A 153 16.81 12.37 -5.92
CA ALA A 153 15.77 13.01 -5.12
C ALA A 153 15.77 12.65 -3.63
N VAL A 154 16.30 11.49 -3.25
CA VAL A 154 16.29 11.02 -1.85
C VAL A 154 17.65 11.12 -1.17
N LEU A 155 18.75 10.95 -1.92
CA LEU A 155 20.10 10.89 -1.35
C LEU A 155 20.58 12.22 -0.75
N PHE A 156 19.96 13.33 -1.12
CA PHE A 156 20.25 14.65 -0.57
C PHE A 156 19.05 15.23 0.19
N ASN A 157 18.38 14.39 0.97
CA ASN A 157 17.30 14.78 1.89
C ASN A 157 16.14 15.53 1.21
N GLY A 158 15.75 15.08 0.01
CA GLY A 158 14.60 15.64 -0.70
C GLY A 158 14.92 16.71 -1.73
N LEU A 159 16.20 16.95 -2.05
CA LEU A 159 16.57 17.86 -3.13
C LEU A 159 16.20 17.22 -4.48
N SER A 160 15.36 17.87 -5.30
CA SER A 160 15.00 17.31 -6.60
C SER A 160 16.21 17.23 -7.54
N SER A 161 16.14 16.34 -8.53
CA SER A 161 17.17 16.23 -9.56
C SER A 161 17.42 17.56 -10.28
N ALA A 162 16.38 18.36 -10.54
CA ALA A 162 16.50 19.67 -11.16
C ALA A 162 17.19 20.69 -10.24
N ASP A 163 16.89 20.67 -8.94
CA ASP A 163 17.42 21.64 -7.99
C ASP A 163 18.93 21.46 -7.76
N LEU A 164 19.47 20.25 -8.02
CA LEU A 164 20.90 20.00 -7.95
C LEU A 164 21.68 20.59 -9.13
N TYR A 165 21.03 20.86 -10.27
CA TYR A 165 21.69 21.22 -11.53
C TYR A 165 22.69 22.38 -11.40
N ALA A 166 22.28 23.48 -10.75
CA ALA A 166 23.09 24.70 -10.65
C ALA A 166 24.35 24.49 -9.79
N ALA A 167 24.28 23.63 -8.77
CA ALA A 167 25.38 23.41 -7.84
C ALA A 167 26.51 22.56 -8.44
N VAL A 168 26.25 21.85 -9.55
CA VAL A 168 27.18 20.88 -10.15
C VAL A 168 27.78 21.35 -11.48
N GLN A 169 27.50 22.57 -11.90
CA GLN A 169 28.09 23.14 -13.11
C GLN A 169 29.59 23.41 -12.95
N PRO A 170 30.39 23.47 -14.04
CA PRO A 170 31.79 23.88 -13.98
C PRO A 170 31.98 25.18 -13.19
N GLY A 171 32.82 25.14 -12.15
CA GLY A 171 33.08 26.28 -11.26
C GLY A 171 32.09 26.43 -10.08
N ALA A 172 31.03 25.62 -10.01
CA ALA A 172 30.11 25.61 -8.88
C ALA A 172 30.64 24.75 -7.71
N PRO A 173 30.17 24.96 -6.47
CA PRO A 173 30.74 24.31 -5.28
C PRO A 173 30.68 22.79 -5.25
N LEU A 174 29.73 22.17 -5.96
CA LEU A 174 29.52 20.71 -6.00
C LEU A 174 29.86 20.13 -7.39
N TYR A 175 30.71 20.79 -8.17
CA TYR A 175 31.14 20.29 -9.48
C TYR A 175 31.67 18.85 -9.37
N GLY A 176 31.07 17.95 -10.16
CA GLY A 176 31.44 16.53 -10.21
C GLY A 176 30.76 15.62 -9.20
N VAL A 177 29.89 16.13 -8.30
CA VAL A 177 29.13 15.30 -7.35
C VAL A 177 28.21 14.30 -8.06
N ASP A 178 27.80 14.59 -9.29
CA ASP A 178 27.02 13.72 -10.17
C ASP A 178 27.76 12.43 -10.54
N ASN A 179 29.09 12.36 -10.35
CA ASN A 179 29.88 11.13 -10.52
C ASN A 179 29.89 10.23 -9.27
N THR A 180 29.36 10.70 -8.14
CA THR A 180 29.28 9.91 -6.90
C THR A 180 28.13 8.91 -6.94
N ASN A 181 28.02 8.02 -5.94
CA ASN A 181 26.88 7.12 -5.77
C ASN A 181 26.56 6.20 -6.97
N GLY A 182 27.55 5.92 -7.82
CA GLY A 182 27.37 5.14 -9.06
C GLY A 182 26.81 5.96 -10.24
N GLY A 183 26.86 7.29 -10.14
CA GLY A 183 26.31 8.23 -11.10
C GLY A 183 24.92 8.71 -10.69
N LEU A 184 24.72 10.02 -10.75
CA LEU A 184 23.47 10.71 -10.47
C LEU A 184 23.02 11.46 -11.71
N VAL A 185 21.71 11.67 -11.81
CA VAL A 185 21.13 12.53 -12.85
C VAL A 185 20.62 13.80 -12.19
N VAL A 186 21.02 14.93 -12.77
CA VAL A 186 20.90 16.28 -12.19
C VAL A 186 20.06 17.22 -13.05
N PHE A 187 19.23 16.67 -13.94
CA PHE A 187 18.22 17.41 -14.68
C PHE A 187 16.83 16.88 -14.35
N GLY A 188 15.81 17.70 -14.60
CA GLY A 188 14.44 17.48 -14.11
C GLY A 188 13.80 16.16 -14.53
N GLY A 189 12.83 15.72 -13.71
CA GLY A 189 12.12 14.44 -13.83
C GLY A 189 12.27 13.53 -12.61
N GLY A 190 13.19 13.84 -11.69
CA GLY A 190 13.33 13.20 -10.38
C GLY A 190 12.89 14.12 -9.25
N VAL A 191 11.90 13.71 -8.45
CA VAL A 191 11.33 14.49 -7.35
C VAL A 191 11.19 13.66 -6.08
N PRO A 192 11.31 14.28 -4.89
CA PRO A 192 11.04 13.59 -3.63
C PRO A 192 9.54 13.32 -3.45
N VAL A 193 9.19 12.41 -2.55
CA VAL A 193 7.81 12.14 -2.15
C VAL A 193 7.67 12.42 -0.66
N TYR A 194 6.93 13.48 -0.33
CA TYR A 194 6.55 13.81 1.02
C TYR A 194 5.10 13.43 1.27
N LEU A 195 4.86 12.65 2.32
CA LEU A 195 3.51 12.31 2.78
C LEU A 195 3.41 12.60 4.27
N ASN A 196 2.43 13.41 4.67
CA ASN A 196 2.27 13.89 6.04
C ASN A 196 3.55 14.54 6.61
N GLY A 197 4.21 15.37 5.79
CA GLY A 197 5.44 16.10 6.17
C GLY A 197 6.70 15.22 6.32
N ARG A 198 6.66 13.95 5.90
CA ARG A 198 7.82 13.05 5.95
C ARG A 198 8.24 12.63 4.56
N LEU A 199 9.55 12.66 4.30
CA LEU A 199 10.14 12.08 3.10
C LEU A 199 9.98 10.56 3.16
N ILE A 200 9.14 10.00 2.31
CA ILE A 200 8.87 8.56 2.24
C ILE A 200 9.51 7.88 1.03
N GLY A 201 10.06 8.63 0.08
CA GLY A 201 10.71 8.08 -1.10
C GLY A 201 11.00 9.12 -2.17
N GLY A 202 11.28 8.65 -3.38
CA GLY A 202 11.51 9.49 -4.55
C GLY A 202 10.95 8.83 -5.82
N VAL A 203 10.55 9.65 -6.78
CA VAL A 203 10.07 9.19 -8.09
C VAL A 203 10.95 9.81 -9.17
N GLY A 204 11.29 9.02 -10.18
CA GLY A 204 12.04 9.46 -11.34
C GLY A 204 11.37 9.02 -12.63
N VAL A 205 11.27 9.93 -13.58
CA VAL A 205 10.67 9.72 -14.90
C VAL A 205 11.66 10.11 -16.00
N SER A 206 11.72 9.32 -17.07
CA SER A 206 12.54 9.64 -18.24
C SER A 206 12.08 8.93 -19.52
N GLY A 207 11.94 9.72 -20.59
CA GLY A 207 11.50 9.26 -21.90
C GLY A 207 11.18 10.41 -22.86
N GLY A 208 10.68 11.54 -22.34
CA GLY A 208 10.33 12.74 -23.08
C GLY A 208 11.29 13.92 -22.86
N SER A 209 10.77 15.14 -23.05
CA SER A 209 11.45 16.37 -22.65
C SER A 209 11.49 16.52 -21.12
N VAL A 210 12.32 17.40 -20.60
CA VAL A 210 12.41 17.65 -19.14
C VAL A 210 11.06 18.12 -18.58
N GLU A 211 10.34 18.96 -19.30
CA GLU A 211 9.03 19.48 -18.92
C GLU A 211 7.97 18.37 -18.92
N GLN A 212 8.07 17.45 -19.89
CA GLN A 212 7.20 16.28 -19.98
C GLN A 212 7.46 15.30 -18.83
N ASP A 213 8.73 14.98 -18.56
CA ASP A 213 9.15 14.16 -17.42
C ASP A 213 8.61 14.76 -16.11
N LEU A 214 8.70 16.08 -15.94
CA LEU A 214 8.17 16.80 -14.78
C LEU A 214 6.63 16.76 -14.69
N SER A 215 5.91 16.87 -15.82
CA SER A 215 4.45 16.70 -15.83
C SER A 215 4.05 15.31 -15.35
N VAL A 216 4.69 14.28 -15.89
CA VAL A 216 4.38 12.88 -15.60
C VAL A 216 4.71 12.53 -14.16
N VAL A 217 5.88 12.95 -13.65
CA VAL A 217 6.29 12.64 -12.28
C VAL A 217 5.38 13.31 -11.25
N ASN A 218 5.00 14.57 -11.48
CA ASN A 218 4.11 15.30 -10.57
C ASN A 218 2.70 14.69 -10.55
N ALA A 219 2.15 14.31 -11.71
CA ALA A 219 0.88 13.59 -11.78
C ALA A 219 0.89 12.30 -10.95
N GLY A 220 2.01 11.57 -10.94
CA GLY A 220 2.21 10.40 -10.10
C GLY A 220 2.17 10.72 -8.60
N VAL A 221 2.95 11.71 -8.16
CA VAL A 221 3.04 12.10 -6.75
C VAL A 221 1.72 12.67 -6.22
N GLU A 222 1.06 13.53 -7.00
CA GLU A 222 -0.22 14.15 -6.63
C GLU A 222 -1.34 13.12 -6.47
N ALA A 223 -1.37 12.07 -7.29
CA ALA A 223 -2.37 11.00 -7.20
C ALA A 223 -2.28 10.19 -5.88
N LEU A 224 -1.12 10.19 -5.22
CA LEU A 224 -0.94 9.60 -3.90
C LEU A 224 -1.45 10.52 -2.77
N GLY A 225 -1.81 11.77 -3.08
CA GLY A 225 -2.05 12.82 -2.08
C GLY A 225 -0.76 13.29 -1.39
N ALA A 226 0.38 13.07 -2.03
CA ALA A 226 1.71 13.47 -1.57
C ALA A 226 2.16 14.78 -2.24
N THR A 227 3.25 15.37 -1.75
CA THR A 227 3.88 16.57 -2.32
C THR A 227 5.31 16.28 -2.76
N SER A 228 5.76 16.97 -3.82
CA SER A 228 7.15 16.95 -4.30
C SER A 228 8.06 17.99 -3.62
N LYS A 229 7.54 18.64 -2.57
CA LYS A 229 8.21 19.64 -1.75
C LYS A 229 7.88 19.38 -0.28
N ALA A 230 8.83 19.67 0.60
CA ALA A 230 8.68 19.55 2.05
C ALA A 230 7.61 20.48 2.62
#